data_AF-A0A534B4D9-F1
#
_entry.id   AF-A0A534B4D9-F1
#
_cell.length_a   1.000
_cell.length_b   1.000
_cell.length_c   1.000
_cell.angle_alpha   90.00
_cell.angle_beta   90.00
_cell.angle_gamma   90.00
#
_symmetry.space_group_name_H-M   'P 1'
#
loop_
_entity.id
_entity.type
_entity.pdbx_description
1 polymer ?
#
loop_
_entity_poly.entity_id
_entity_poly.type
_entity_poly.pdbx_seq_one_letter_code
_entity_poly.pdbx_strand_id
1 'polypeptide(L)'
;MACERCHGAEQEGLVGPALVNSLKVLTKEQFHTTIINGRLEKGMPPFSASQMVQDNWENLYAYLKGRSDGNIKPGHLYPIDGDQRAAQQ
;
A
#
# COMPACT_ATOMS: atom_id res chain seq x y z
N MET A 1 -3.44 9.11 -6.29
CA MET A 1 -4.23 7.86 -6.19
C MET A 1 -4.30 7.49 -4.72
N ALA A 2 -5.48 7.44 -4.12
CA ALA A 2 -5.64 7.40 -2.67
C ALA A 2 -6.11 6.02 -2.21
N CYS A 3 -5.17 5.13 -1.90
CA CYS A 3 -5.45 3.77 -1.41
C CYS A 3 -6.15 3.80 -0.04
N GLU A 4 -5.88 4.82 0.77
CA GLU A 4 -6.44 4.99 2.11
C GLU A 4 -7.96 5.14 2.12
N ARG A 5 -8.56 5.64 1.03
CA ARG A 5 -10.02 5.81 0.94
C ARG A 5 -10.78 4.49 1.02
N CYS A 6 -10.12 3.37 0.70
CA CYS A 6 -10.69 2.04 0.81
C CYS A 6 -10.00 1.22 1.90
N HIS A 7 -8.70 1.40 2.10
CA HIS A 7 -7.92 0.52 2.99
C HIS A 7 -7.57 1.15 4.34
N GLY A 8 -8.04 2.37 4.66
CA GLY A 8 -7.71 3.08 5.89
C GLY A 8 -6.42 3.89 5.79
N ALA A 9 -6.31 4.95 6.59
CA ALA A 9 -5.16 5.88 6.60
C ALA A 9 -3.85 5.17 6.96
N GLU A 10 -3.95 4.16 7.80
CA GLU A 10 -2.84 3.31 8.24
C GLU A 10 -2.89 1.92 7.59
N GLN A 11 -3.69 1.73 6.55
CA GLN A 11 -3.84 0.46 5.82
C GLN A 11 -4.39 -0.69 6.70
N GLU A 12 -5.07 -0.33 7.78
CA GLU A 12 -5.71 -1.16 8.80
C GLU A 12 -7.07 -1.73 8.36
N GLY A 13 -7.57 -1.28 7.21
CA GLY A 13 -8.85 -1.66 6.63
C GLY A 13 -9.92 -0.59 6.86
N LEU A 14 -10.84 -0.47 5.89
CA LEU A 14 -12.04 0.37 5.99
C LEU A 14 -13.18 -0.30 5.24
N VAL A 15 -13.36 0.04 3.96
CA VAL A 15 -14.30 -0.63 3.05
C VAL A 15 -13.63 -1.85 2.43
N GLY A 16 -12.36 -1.70 2.06
CA GLY A 16 -11.47 -2.78 1.67
C GLY A 16 -10.77 -3.41 2.87
N PRO A 17 -10.17 -4.60 2.68
CA PRO A 17 -9.50 -5.32 3.75
C PRO A 17 -8.27 -4.59 4.28
N ALA A 18 -7.86 -4.93 5.50
CA ALA A 18 -6.59 -4.53 6.08
C ALA A 18 -5.42 -5.04 5.22
N LEU A 19 -4.69 -4.15 4.56
CA LEU A 19 -3.54 -4.54 3.74
C LEU A 19 -2.41 -5.05 4.62
N VAL A 20 -2.22 -4.47 5.81
CA VAL A 20 -1.23 -4.93 6.80
C VAL A 20 -1.45 -6.38 7.24
N ASN A 21 -2.68 -6.90 7.18
CA ASN A 21 -2.97 -8.31 7.44
C ASN A 21 -2.91 -9.15 6.15
N SER A 22 -3.40 -8.61 5.03
CA SER A 22 -3.40 -9.32 3.74
C SER A 22 -1.99 -9.69 3.28
N LEU A 23 -1.01 -8.82 3.51
CA LEU A 23 0.40 -9.01 3.13
C LEU A 23 1.17 -10.02 4.02
N LYS A 24 0.52 -10.59 5.04
CA LYS A 24 1.06 -11.74 5.80
C LYS A 24 0.98 -13.04 5.00
N VAL A 25 0.02 -13.13 4.07
CA VAL A 25 -0.27 -14.36 3.31
C VAL A 25 -0.13 -14.20 1.80
N LEU A 26 -0.23 -12.97 1.28
CA LEU A 26 -0.07 -12.71 -0.14
C LEU A 26 1.40 -12.79 -0.56
N THR A 27 1.67 -13.53 -1.65
CA THR A 27 2.97 -13.44 -2.33
C THR A 27 3.11 -12.12 -3.09
N LYS A 28 4.33 -11.76 -3.48
CA LYS A 28 4.62 -10.57 -4.28
C LYS A 28 3.89 -10.61 -5.63
N GLU A 29 3.83 -11.79 -6.26
CA GLU A 29 3.17 -12.01 -7.54
C GLU A 29 1.64 -11.89 -7.40
N GLN A 30 1.08 -12.42 -6.33
CA GLN A 30 -0.36 -12.29 -6.03
C GLN A 30 -0.74 -10.84 -5.75
N PHE A 31 0.12 -10.10 -5.05
CA PHE A 31 -0.04 -8.66 -4.85
C PHE A 31 -0.03 -7.91 -6.18
N HIS A 32 0.99 -8.13 -7.02
CA HIS A 32 1.11 -7.49 -8.33
C HIS A 32 -0.10 -7.79 -9.22
N THR A 33 -0.49 -9.07 -9.32
CA THR A 33 -1.68 -9.48 -10.07
C THR A 33 -2.94 -8.78 -9.56
N THR A 34 -3.11 -8.70 -8.23
CA THR A 34 -4.27 -8.08 -7.60
C THR A 34 -4.33 -6.57 -7.88
N ILE A 35 -3.20 -5.86 -7.82
CA ILE A 35 -3.20 -4.41 -8.04
C ILE A 35 -3.37 -4.06 -9.52
N ILE A 36 -2.74 -4.80 -10.43
CA ILE A 36 -2.83 -4.52 -11.87
C ILE A 36 -4.23 -4.85 -12.41
N ASN A 37 -4.78 -6.00 -12.04
CA ASN A 37 -6.07 -6.47 -12.56
C ASN A 37 -7.28 -6.01 -11.73
N GLY A 38 -7.04 -5.55 -10.50
CA GLY A 38 -8.11 -5.26 -9.56
C GLY A 38 -8.87 -6.52 -9.13
N ARG A 39 -9.99 -6.29 -8.43
CA ARG A 39 -11.01 -7.29 -8.06
C ARG A 39 -12.36 -6.60 -8.18
N LEU A 40 -12.84 -6.45 -9.41
CA LEU A 40 -14.03 -5.64 -9.73
C LEU A 40 -15.27 -6.13 -8.99
N GLU A 41 -15.42 -7.44 -8.85
CA GLU A 41 -16.52 -8.06 -8.09
C GLU A 41 -16.48 -7.73 -6.59
N LYS A 42 -15.32 -7.26 -6.09
CA LYS A 42 -15.11 -6.81 -4.72
C LYS A 42 -14.91 -5.29 -4.60
N GLY A 43 -15.15 -4.54 -5.68
CA GLY A 43 -15.03 -3.08 -5.71
C GLY A 43 -13.59 -2.54 -5.76
N MET A 44 -12.57 -3.39 -5.93
CA MET A 44 -11.19 -2.93 -6.12
C MET A 44 -10.94 -2.68 -7.61
N PRO A 45 -10.70 -1.43 -8.05
CA PRO A 45 -10.46 -1.13 -9.47
C PRO A 45 -9.09 -1.66 -9.93
N PRO A 46 -8.93 -1.96 -11.23
CA PRO A 46 -7.62 -2.23 -11.81
C PRO A 46 -6.76 -0.96 -11.85
N PHE A 47 -5.46 -1.14 -11.68
CA PHE A 47 -4.48 -0.04 -11.78
C PHE A 47 -3.51 -0.21 -12.95
N SER A 48 -3.78 -1.14 -13.87
CA SER A 48 -2.98 -1.36 -15.08
C SER A 48 -2.78 -0.10 -15.95
N ALA A 49 -3.77 0.80 -16.00
CA ALA A 49 -3.67 2.05 -16.76
C ALA A 49 -2.86 3.15 -16.04
N SER A 50 -2.49 2.95 -14.76
CA SER A 50 -1.74 3.93 -13.98
C SER A 50 -0.24 3.74 -14.19
N GLN A 51 0.39 4.62 -14.97
CA GLN A 51 1.85 4.59 -15.16
C GLN A 51 2.59 4.68 -13.82
N MET A 52 2.10 5.53 -12.90
CA MET A 52 2.64 5.64 -11.54
C MET A 52 2.66 4.30 -10.80
N VAL A 53 1.61 3.49 -10.93
CA VAL A 53 1.57 2.16 -10.29
C VAL A 53 2.48 1.19 -11.03
N GLN A 54 2.44 1.16 -12.36
CA GLN A 54 3.30 0.27 -13.15
C GLN A 54 4.79 0.47 -12.84
N ASP A 55 5.23 1.72 -12.70
CA ASP A 55 6.64 2.04 -12.44
C ASP A 55 7.06 1.82 -10.98
N ASN A 56 6.11 1.80 -10.03
CA ASN A 56 6.41 1.85 -8.59
C ASN A 56 5.75 0.75 -7.75
N TRP A 57 5.09 -0.24 -8.35
CA TRP A 57 4.36 -1.25 -7.57
C TRP A 57 5.27 -2.05 -6.62
N GLU A 58 6.55 -2.23 -6.96
CA GLU A 58 7.51 -2.90 -6.08
C GLU A 58 7.81 -2.08 -4.82
N ASN A 59 7.94 -0.75 -4.96
CA ASN A 59 8.12 0.17 -3.84
C ASN A 59 6.87 0.17 -2.94
N LEU A 60 5.69 0.16 -3.57
CA LEU A 60 4.41 0.03 -2.84
C LEU A 60 4.32 -1.30 -2.10
N TYR A 61 4.71 -2.41 -2.74
CA TYR A 61 4.77 -3.73 -2.11
C TYR A 61 5.73 -3.72 -0.92
N ALA A 62 6.95 -3.21 -1.09
CA ALA A 62 7.96 -3.15 -0.04
C ALA A 62 7.48 -2.33 1.16
N TYR A 63 6.83 -1.18 0.91
CA TYR A 63 6.23 -0.37 1.96
C TYR A 63 5.15 -1.14 2.73
N LEU A 64 4.15 -1.68 2.03
CA LEU A 64 3.03 -2.40 2.66
C LEU A 64 3.49 -3.68 3.35
N LYS A 65 4.47 -4.39 2.79
CA LYS A 65 5.07 -5.58 3.39
C LYS A 65 5.86 -5.22 4.65
N GLY A 66 6.69 -4.17 4.60
CA GLY A 66 7.39 -3.65 5.77
C GLY A 66 6.43 -3.23 6.89
N ARG A 67 5.28 -2.62 6.55
CA ARG A 67 4.19 -2.33 7.50
C ARG A 67 3.58 -3.61 8.07
N SER A 68 3.29 -4.59 7.22
CA SER A 68 2.71 -5.90 7.59
C SER A 68 3.59 -6.70 8.55
N ASP A 69 4.91 -6.63 8.34
CA ASP A 69 5.93 -7.30 9.15
C ASP A 69 6.28 -6.52 10.44
N GLY A 70 5.74 -5.32 10.62
CA GLY A 70 6.03 -4.46 11.77
C GLY A 70 7.34 -3.69 11.69
N ASN A 71 8.05 -3.76 10.56
CA ASN A 71 9.32 -3.06 10.33
C ASN A 71 9.15 -1.57 10.02
N ILE A 72 7.98 -1.19 9.49
CA ILE A 72 7.63 0.19 9.17
C ILE A 72 6.43 0.59 10.04
N LYS A 73 6.50 1.77 10.68
CA LYS A 73 5.40 2.34 11.46
C LYS A 73 4.37 3.04 10.55
N PRO A 74 3.12 3.23 11.02
CA PRO A 74 2.17 4.10 10.34
C PRO A 74 2.67 5.54 10.19
N GLY A 75 2.08 6.24 9.22
CA GLY A 75 2.36 7.65 8.96
C GLY A 75 3.26 7.91 7.76
N HIS A 76 3.61 9.17 7.58
CA HIS A 76 4.42 9.63 6.45
C HIS A 76 5.87 9.16 6.59
N LEU A 77 6.44 8.62 5.51
CA LEU A 77 7.86 8.30 5.45
C LEU A 77 8.67 9.54 5.08
N TYR A 78 9.84 9.64 5.68
CA TYR A 78 10.84 10.67 5.40
C TYR A 78 12.13 10.00 4.92
N PRO A 79 12.88 10.67 4.02
CA PRO A 79 14.22 10.22 3.70
C PRO A 79 15.06 10.05 4.97
N ILE A 80 15.96 9.06 4.98
CA ILE A 80 16.86 8.83 6.13
C ILE A 80 17.68 10.09 6.45
N ASP A 81 18.00 10.87 5.42
CA ASP A 81 18.77 12.12 5.53
C ASP A 81 17.87 13.38 5.57
N GLY A 82 16.54 13.21 5.62
CA GLY A 82 15.56 14.31 5.64
C GLY A 82 15.22 14.75 7.06
N ASP A 83 15.12 16.07 7.28
CA ASP A 83 14.78 16.65 8.58
C ASP A 83 13.40 16.18 9.07
N GLN A 84 13.41 15.33 10.11
CA GLN A 84 12.21 14.76 10.74
C GLN A 84 11.36 15.80 11.49
N ARG A 85 11.83 17.05 11.62
CA ARG A 85 11.10 18.14 12.30
C ARG A 85 9.91 18.67 11.50
N ALA A 86 9.86 18.44 10.18
CA ALA A 86 8.71 18.80 9.37
C ALA A 86 7.48 17.89 9.61
N ALA A 87 7.66 16.76 10.31
CA ALA A 87 6.64 15.72 10.48
C ALA A 87 5.59 16.00 11.57
N GLN A 88 5.73 17.09 12.32
CA GLN A 88 4.91 17.39 13.51
C GLN A 88 4.01 18.63 13.34
N GLN A 89 3.86 19.15 12.10
CA GLN A 89 3.05 20.33 11.79
C GLN A 89 1.85 19.96 10.93
#